data_AF-A0A7V2QER2-F1
#
_entry.id   AF-A0A7V2QER2-F1
#
_cell.length_a   1.000
_cell.length_b   1.000
_cell.length_c   1.000
_cell.angle_alpha   90.00
_cell.angle_beta   90.00
_cell.angle_gamma   90.00
#
_symmetry.space_group_name_H-M   'P 1'
#
loop_
_entity.id
_entity.type
_entity.pdbx_description
1 polymer ?
#
loop_
_entity_poly.entity_id
_entity_poly.type
_entity_poly.pdbx_seq_one_letter_code
_entity_poly.pdbx_strand_id
1 'polypeptide(L)' 'MRAAVSSVSLWRRWRREEVADAEVLFLVAGRDKAEALARALDGAALPAERIQPRSGRLLWYVDRGVVQGLECGFAGRKA' A
#
# COMPACT_ATOMS: atom_id res chain seq x y z
N MET A 1 -32.45 5.57 -2.14
CA MET A 1 -31.06 5.95 -1.82
C MET A 1 -30.14 4.93 -2.47
N ARG A 2 -29.32 5.35 -3.46
CA ARG A 2 -28.41 4.50 -4.25
C ARG A 2 -26.98 4.96 -3.95
N ALA A 3 -26.15 4.09 -3.38
CA ALA A 3 -24.70 4.28 -3.44
C ALA A 3 -24.21 3.59 -4.73
N ALA A 4 -24.11 4.36 -5.81
CA ALA A 4 -23.43 3.91 -7.01
C ALA A 4 -21.93 4.23 -6.86
N VAL A 5 -21.14 3.24 -6.46
CA VAL A 5 -19.68 3.29 -6.68
C VAL A 5 -19.47 3.01 -8.16
N SER A 6 -19.40 4.08 -8.95
CA SER A 6 -19.03 4.01 -10.36
C SER A 6 -17.53 4.27 -10.51
N SER A 7 -16.88 3.49 -11.38
CA SER A 7 -15.49 3.59 -11.84
C SER A 7 -14.47 2.69 -11.13
N VAL A 8 -14.47 1.40 -11.51
CA VAL A 8 -13.22 0.64 -11.64
C VAL A 8 -12.74 0.85 -13.07
N SER A 9 -12.03 1.95 -13.32
CA SER A 9 -11.43 2.23 -14.62
C SER A 9 -9.98 1.74 -14.64
N LEU A 10 -9.78 0.60 -15.31
CA LEU A 10 -8.59 0.20 -16.07
C LEU A 10 -7.21 0.76 -15.63
N TRP A 11 -6.55 0.06 -14.70
CA TRP A 11 -5.12 0.26 -14.38
C TRP A 11 -4.15 -0.48 -15.32
N ARG A 12 -4.44 -0.60 -16.62
CA ARG A 12 -3.65 -1.44 -17.55
C ARG A 12 -2.40 -0.79 -18.16
N ARG A 13 -2.00 0.42 -17.76
CA ARG A 13 -0.81 1.07 -18.35
C ARG A 13 -0.07 1.99 -17.38
N TRP A 14 0.60 1.40 -16.40
CA TRP A 14 1.57 2.11 -15.56
C TRP A 14 2.91 2.24 -16.30
N ARG A 15 3.07 3.32 -17.08
CA ARG A 15 4.41 3.78 -17.50
C ARG A 15 5.14 4.31 -16.25
N ARG A 16 6.47 4.20 -16.19
CA ARG A 16 7.29 4.90 -15.17
C ARG A 16 6.92 6.39 -15.24
N GLU A 17 6.14 6.88 -14.31
CA GLU A 17 6.02 8.31 -14.08
C GLU A 17 6.42 8.52 -12.63
N GLU A 18 7.62 9.04 -12.46
CA GLU A 18 8.01 9.66 -11.20
C GLU A 18 6.96 10.71 -10.90
N VAL A 19 6.23 10.53 -9.80
CA VAL A 19 5.20 11.48 -9.43
C VAL A 19 5.93 12.70 -8.89
N ALA A 20 5.96 13.79 -9.67
CA ALA A 20 6.55 15.05 -9.24
C ALA A 20 5.53 15.80 -8.35
N ASP A 21 5.98 16.29 -7.19
CA ASP A 21 5.21 17.12 -6.26
C ASP A 21 3.82 16.58 -5.88
N ALA A 22 3.76 15.31 -5.42
CA ALA A 22 2.50 14.68 -5.02
C ALA A 22 2.48 14.21 -3.57
N GLU A 23 1.32 14.39 -2.94
CA GLU A 23 0.95 13.64 -1.73
C GLU A 23 0.22 12.37 -2.14
N VAL A 24 0.85 11.23 -1.87
CA VAL A 24 0.29 9.90 -2.15
C VAL A 24 -0.13 9.28 -0.84
N LEU A 25 -1.36 8.80 -0.78
CA LEU A 25 -1.89 8.06 0.35
C LEU A 25 -2.21 6.62 -0.02
N PHE A 26 -1.63 5.67 0.71
CA PHE A 26 -2.08 4.29 0.77
C PHE A 26 -2.96 4.07 1.99
N LEU A 27 -4.16 3.54 1.76
CA LEU A 27 -5.08 3.08 2.80
C LEU A 27 -5.09 1.55 2.78
N VAL A 28 -4.67 0.94 3.88
CA VAL A 28 -4.56 -0.52 4.02
C VAL A 28 -5.42 -0.97 5.20
N ALA A 29 -6.40 -1.82 4.94
CA ALA A 29 -7.30 -2.34 5.94
C ALA A 29 -7.51 -3.85 5.76
N GLY A 30 -7.76 -4.55 6.87
CA GLY A 30 -7.93 -6.00 6.90
C GLY A 30 -6.65 -6.78 7.18
N ARG A 31 -6.72 -7.72 8.12
CA ARG A 31 -5.58 -8.54 8.57
C ARG A 31 -4.92 -9.31 7.42
N ASP A 32 -5.67 -9.72 6.41
CA ASP A 32 -5.18 -10.47 5.24
C ASP A 32 -4.19 -9.66 4.38
N LYS A 33 -4.14 -8.33 4.54
CA LYS A 33 -3.19 -7.46 3.82
C LYS A 33 -1.85 -7.29 4.53
N ALA A 34 -1.69 -7.82 5.74
CA ALA A 34 -0.48 -7.65 6.54
C ALA A 34 0.77 -8.21 5.84
N GLU A 35 0.70 -9.40 5.24
CA GLU A 35 1.85 -9.97 4.54
C GLU A 35 2.26 -9.14 3.31
N ALA A 36 1.28 -8.71 2.51
CA ALA A 36 1.53 -7.87 1.35
C ALA A 36 2.12 -6.50 1.75
N LEU A 37 1.64 -5.91 2.85
CA LEU A 37 2.20 -4.68 3.39
C LEU A 37 3.63 -4.88 3.91
N ALA A 38 3.90 -5.96 4.66
CA ALA A 38 5.26 -6.26 5.13
C ALA A 38 6.24 -6.33 3.95
N ARG A 39 5.87 -7.05 2.88
CA ARG A 39 6.69 -7.17 1.67
C ARG A 39 6.92 -5.83 0.98
N ALA A 40 5.91 -4.97 0.91
CA ALA A 40 6.00 -3.65 0.30
C ALA A 40 6.84 -2.65 1.14
N LEU A 41 6.95 -2.87 2.44
CA LEU A 41 7.82 -2.08 3.32
C LEU A 41 9.27 -2.61 3.31
N ASP A 42 9.44 -3.92 3.11
CA ASP A 42 10.74 -4.60 3.03
C ASP A 42 11.47 -4.41 1.68
N GLY A 43 10.87 -3.75 0.68
CA GLY A 43 11.51 -3.52 -0.63
C GLY A 43 11.34 -4.68 -1.63
N ALA A 44 10.31 -5.52 -1.46
CA ALA A 44 9.95 -6.53 -2.45
C ALA A 44 9.22 -5.91 -3.64
N ALA A 45 9.72 -6.15 -4.87
CA ALA A 45 9.27 -5.60 -6.17
C ALA A 45 7.74 -5.66 -6.46
N LEU A 46 6.95 -4.90 -5.70
CA LEU A 46 5.50 -4.78 -5.76
C LEU A 46 5.15 -3.43 -6.40
N PRO A 47 3.97 -3.30 -7.04
CA PRO A 47 3.56 -2.05 -7.67
C PRO A 47 3.60 -0.84 -6.72
N ALA A 48 3.27 -1.03 -5.44
CA ALA A 48 3.25 0.04 -4.45
C ALA A 48 4.63 0.65 -4.20
N GLU A 49 5.71 -0.14 -4.28
CA GLU A 49 7.08 0.36 -4.09
C GLU A 49 7.58 1.23 -5.24
N ARG A 50 6.96 1.09 -6.40
CA ARG A 50 7.29 1.90 -7.58
C ARG A 50 6.71 3.30 -7.48
N ILE A 51 5.84 3.56 -6.50
CA ILE A 51 5.25 4.87 -6.25
C ILE A 51 6.13 5.58 -5.23
N GLN A 52 7.13 6.31 -5.74
CA GLN A 52 8.01 7.14 -4.94
C GLN A 52 7.94 8.56 -5.49
N PRO A 53 7.17 9.46 -4.85
CA PRO A 53 7.14 10.86 -5.23
C PRO A 53 8.54 11.44 -5.13
N ARG A 54 9.01 12.10 -6.18
CA ARG A 54 10.35 12.73 -6.20
C ARG A 54 10.43 13.90 -5.20
N SER A 55 9.29 14.56 -5.00
CA SER A 55 9.02 15.59 -4.00
C SER A 55 7.58 15.39 -3.51
N GLY A 56 7.32 15.71 -2.24
CA GLY A 56 6.02 15.45 -1.58
C GLY A 56 6.10 14.40 -0.48
N ARG A 57 4.95 13.78 -0.15
CA ARG A 57 4.85 12.81 0.95
C ARG A 57 4.18 11.53 0.47
N LEU A 58 4.73 10.41 0.89
CA LEU A 58 4.06 9.11 0.82
C LEU A 58 3.58 8.74 2.22
N LEU A 59 2.27 8.62 2.40
CA LEU A 59 1.63 8.28 3.66
C LEU A 59 1.00 6.90 3.59
N TRP A 60 1.15 6.12 4.66
CA TRP A 60 0.50 4.83 4.84
C TRP A 60 -0.44 4.92 6.04
N TYR A 61 -1.75 4.88 5.81
CA TYR A 61 -2.74 4.68 6.87
C TYR A 61 -3.14 3.22 6.91
N VAL A 62 -2.94 2.64 8.08
CA VAL A 62 -3.07 1.21 8.30
C VAL A 62 -4.06 0.98 9.44
N ASP A 63 -5.05 0.12 9.22
CA ASP A 63 -6.01 -0.21 10.26
C ASP A 63 -5.40 -1.12 11.35
N ARG A 64 -6.11 -1.26 12.46
CA ARG A 64 -5.65 -2.09 13.59
C ARG A 64 -5.52 -3.57 13.22
N GLY A 65 -6.32 -4.07 12.27
CA GLY A 65 -6.32 -5.47 11.86
C GLY A 65 -5.04 -5.86 11.13
N VAL A 66 -4.55 -4.97 10.27
CA VAL A 66 -3.29 -5.09 9.55
C VAL A 66 -2.11 -5.05 10.54
N VAL A 67 -2.10 -4.09 11.48
CA VAL A 67 -1.04 -3.97 12.50
C VAL A 67 -0.89 -5.28 13.29
N GLN A 68 -2.00 -5.86 13.76
CA GLN A 68 -1.98 -7.15 14.45
C GLN A 68 -1.43 -8.29 13.57
N GLY A 69 -1.72 -8.26 12.27
CA GLY A 69 -1.19 -9.23 11.32
C GLY A 69 0.33 -9.10 11.14
N LEU A 70 0.86 -7.87 11.14
CA LEU A 70 2.30 -7.61 11.07
C LEU A 70 3.02 -8.11 12.32
N GLU A 71 2.49 -7.82 13.51
CA GLU A 71 3.06 -8.27 14.78
C GLU A 71 3.09 -9.81 14.90
N CYS A 72 2.02 -10.47 14.45
CA CYS A 72 1.92 -11.93 14.44
C CYS A 72 2.93 -12.58 13.48
N GLY A 73 3.11 -12.00 12.29
CA GLY A 73 4.08 -12.47 11.29
C GLY A 73 5.54 -12.18 11.65
N PHE A 74 5.82 -11.06 12.33
CA PHE A 74 7.17 -10.70 12.79
C PHE A 74 7.65 -11.57 13.95
N ALA A 75 6.74 -12.01 14.83
CA ALA A 75 7.05 -12.93 15.93
C ALA A 75 7.57 -14.31 15.47
N GLY A 76 7.29 -14.70 14.22
CA GLY A 76 7.81 -15.94 13.60
C GLY A 76 9.19 -15.81 12.94
N ARG A 77 9.77 -14.61 12.84
CA ARG A 77 11.10 -14.36 12.22
C ARG A 77 12.12 -13.85 13.25
N LYS A 78 12.23 -14.49 14.42
CA LYS A 78 13.38 -14.27 15.32
C LYS A 78 14.55 -15.18 14.93
N ALA A 79 15.62 -14.53 14.46
CA ALA A 79 17.00 -14.98 14.26
C ALA A 79 17.24 -16.11 13.23
#